data_AF-A0A9D0ZQS8-F1
#
_entry.id   AF-A0A9D0ZQS8-F1
#
_cell.length_a   1.000
_cell.length_b   1.000
_cell.length_c   1.000
_cell.angle_alpha   90.00
_cell.angle_beta   90.00
_cell.angle_gamma   90.00
#
_symmetry.space_group_name_H-M   'P 1'
#
loop_
_entity.id
_entity.type
_entity.pdbx_description
1 polymer ?
#
loop_
_entity_poly.entity_id
_entity_poly.type
_entity_poly.pdbx_seq_one_letter_code
_entity_poly.pdbx_strand_id
1 'polypeptide(L)'
;MLKILIRSRLRDKKELVISLLSIILASVLMFTVSLVFSSVYGYAIDVYDGYTVIVEGKLEGYDEYLKNGDYYLNFKPSEVYDKTEELCQVHECDKVTYNTKLLSLYGIGESNYLRVIKNILIFVLLIISISVFFIIYNSFRVSFLHRKRDIITMRAIGIDSRNLISISLIERIILSLFGILIGFVLAVLFTNLIILVLNDLLREIIQGKIRIRFNLSFIVISILFILGVSLISAFFAALGLRKYQIMDGFREEGPAQEKINYKIDKNIPIYFALTNFERDRKRYRPLTVSIFILTFLICVFSSFLSYVKYGTSNYVISPDYDVSISSYEDLSYIKKDINVKKMVSFRSCSLESYLDGSYYSVLVTDLGGDEVINRVIDIKEVGEKFERVDKSLFEGPITLGLNGNYYDLVLSDKIPFGFNDKLKAGNLVVNLDEKNFDAVCEVDSYNLILNTESNIDDYLKDKTFSYFNAKKAREITNNLILGINFVLYGMTLLLWMVFLSSVISILSLSMDFRVKYFSLLKSLGFTSFFKVLGYEALNIALRGFIYSVPFIFLADRFLYECAALVFDDTRLILNVHVLVLSFIFNFLVILFIFGVMHKKFFKRSLASNLR
;
A
#
# COMPACT_ATOMS: atom_id res chain seq x y z
N MET A 1 23.36 -42.20 -1.49
CA MET A 1 23.22 -41.06 -2.42
C MET A 1 22.79 -39.76 -1.74
N LEU A 2 21.62 -39.67 -1.09
CA LEU A 2 21.16 -38.44 -0.40
C LEU A 2 22.19 -37.88 0.61
N LYS A 3 22.82 -38.75 1.42
CA LYS A 3 23.92 -38.39 2.34
C LYS A 3 25.15 -37.78 1.66
N ILE A 4 25.51 -38.26 0.47
CA ILE A 4 26.68 -37.75 -0.30
C ILE A 4 26.36 -36.37 -0.85
N LEU A 5 25.13 -36.17 -1.35
CA LEU A 5 24.62 -34.88 -1.80
C LEU A 5 24.58 -33.84 -0.67
N ILE A 6 24.08 -34.21 0.51
CA ILE A 6 24.04 -33.32 1.68
C ILE A 6 25.46 -32.93 2.12
N ARG A 7 26.41 -33.88 2.14
CA ARG A 7 27.82 -33.59 2.46
C ARG A 7 28.51 -32.72 1.41
N SER A 8 28.28 -32.97 0.13
CA SER A 8 28.75 -32.12 -0.98
C SER A 8 28.26 -30.68 -0.82
N ARG A 9 27.01 -30.52 -0.40
CA ARG A 9 26.38 -29.20 -0.26
C ARG A 9 26.84 -28.41 0.97
N LEU A 10 27.21 -29.08 2.06
CA LEU A 10 27.86 -28.45 3.20
C LEU A 10 29.24 -27.86 2.85
N ARG A 11 29.80 -28.20 1.68
CA ARG A 11 31.04 -27.62 1.14
C ARG A 11 30.82 -26.23 0.53
N ASP A 12 29.70 -26.02 -0.17
CA ASP A 12 29.31 -24.74 -0.80
C ASP A 12 28.29 -23.94 0.02
N LYS A 13 28.69 -23.60 1.26
CA LYS A 13 27.81 -22.96 2.26
C LYS A 13 27.18 -21.64 1.81
N LYS A 14 27.87 -20.85 0.99
CA LYS A 14 27.43 -19.49 0.60
C LYS A 14 26.15 -19.51 -0.21
N GLU A 15 26.09 -20.35 -1.24
CA GLU A 15 24.93 -20.40 -2.15
C GLU A 15 23.71 -21.05 -1.49
N LEU A 16 23.93 -21.99 -0.58
CA LEU A 16 22.87 -22.52 0.26
C LEU A 16 22.27 -21.43 1.14
N VAL A 17 23.11 -20.66 1.83
CA VAL A 17 22.68 -19.56 2.71
C VAL A 17 21.90 -18.50 1.93
N ILE A 18 22.35 -18.14 0.73
CA ILE A 18 21.64 -17.17 -0.12
C ILE A 18 20.25 -17.68 -0.52
N SER A 19 20.15 -18.95 -0.95
CA SER A 19 18.85 -19.55 -1.29
C SER A 19 17.93 -19.76 -0.08
N LEU A 20 18.51 -19.98 1.10
CA LEU A 20 17.76 -20.09 2.33
C LEU A 20 17.25 -18.71 2.78
N LEU A 21 18.10 -17.68 2.67
CA LEU A 21 17.77 -16.30 3.03
C LEU A 21 16.59 -15.76 2.20
N SER A 22 16.53 -16.06 0.89
CA SER A 22 15.41 -15.63 0.05
C SER A 22 14.09 -16.28 0.48
N ILE A 23 14.10 -17.56 0.88
CA ILE A 23 12.92 -18.25 1.43
C ILE A 23 12.55 -17.69 2.80
N ILE A 24 13.53 -17.45 3.69
CA ILE A 24 13.29 -16.86 5.01
C ILE A 24 12.62 -15.49 4.84
N LEU A 25 13.15 -14.61 4.00
CA LEU A 25 12.57 -13.28 3.81
C LEU A 25 11.17 -13.35 3.17
N ALA A 26 10.96 -14.26 2.20
CA ALA A 26 9.64 -14.46 1.59
C ALA A 26 8.61 -14.99 2.60
N SER A 27 9.02 -15.92 3.47
CA SER A 27 8.15 -16.45 4.52
C SER A 27 7.87 -15.41 5.61
N VAL A 28 8.85 -14.58 5.99
CA VAL A 28 8.63 -13.43 6.88
C VAL A 28 7.57 -12.50 6.29
N LEU A 29 7.67 -12.12 5.02
CA LEU A 29 6.68 -11.29 4.35
C LEU A 29 5.27 -11.92 4.38
N MET A 30 5.13 -13.19 3.98
CA MET A 30 3.81 -13.82 3.91
C MET A 30 3.18 -14.03 5.28
N PHE A 31 3.95 -14.47 6.29
CA PHE A 31 3.43 -14.63 7.65
C PHE A 31 3.14 -13.30 8.32
N THR A 32 3.92 -12.24 8.07
CA THR A 32 3.64 -10.91 8.65
C THR A 32 2.33 -10.36 8.09
N VAL A 33 2.09 -10.47 6.78
CA VAL A 33 0.79 -10.13 6.18
C VAL A 33 -0.33 -10.91 6.90
N SER A 34 -0.23 -12.23 6.97
CA SER A 34 -1.28 -13.07 7.58
C SER A 34 -1.50 -12.82 9.06
N LEU A 35 -0.44 -12.57 9.85
CA LEU A 35 -0.55 -12.29 11.28
C LEU A 35 -1.10 -10.88 11.55
N VAL A 36 -0.73 -9.87 10.76
CA VAL A 36 -1.32 -8.52 10.83
C VAL A 36 -2.82 -8.62 10.55
N PHE A 37 -3.21 -9.25 9.43
CA PHE A 37 -4.62 -9.44 9.10
C PHE A 37 -5.37 -10.22 10.18
N SER A 38 -4.81 -11.34 10.67
CA SER A 38 -5.41 -12.14 11.75
C SER A 38 -5.61 -11.33 13.04
N SER A 39 -4.67 -10.45 13.37
CA SER A 39 -4.72 -9.64 14.59
C SER A 39 -5.73 -8.49 14.48
N VAL A 40 -5.77 -7.80 13.33
CA VAL A 40 -6.76 -6.75 13.05
C VAL A 40 -8.17 -7.35 12.97
N TYR A 41 -8.32 -8.47 12.27
CA TYR A 41 -9.57 -9.22 12.18
C TYR A 41 -10.04 -9.70 13.56
N GLY A 42 -9.11 -10.20 14.37
CA GLY A 42 -9.39 -10.60 15.75
C GLY A 42 -9.89 -9.46 16.61
N TYR A 43 -9.19 -8.32 16.56
CA TYR A 43 -9.61 -7.11 17.26
C TYR A 43 -10.99 -6.63 16.80
N ALA A 44 -11.25 -6.64 15.48
CA ALA A 44 -12.54 -6.22 14.95
C ALA A 44 -13.68 -7.08 15.51
N ILE A 45 -13.53 -8.41 15.53
CA ILE A 45 -14.52 -9.31 16.15
C ILE A 45 -14.72 -9.00 17.65
N ASP A 46 -13.65 -8.71 18.38
CA ASP A 46 -13.74 -8.45 19.82
C ASP A 46 -14.47 -7.12 20.13
N VAL A 47 -14.47 -6.16 19.20
CA VAL A 47 -15.11 -4.84 19.36
C VAL A 47 -16.58 -4.86 18.98
N TYR A 48 -16.98 -5.67 17.99
CA TYR A 48 -18.37 -5.74 17.56
C TYR A 48 -19.07 -6.90 18.25
N ASP A 49 -20.10 -6.58 19.05
CA ASP A 49 -20.95 -7.55 19.75
C ASP A 49 -21.31 -8.72 18.83
N GLY A 50 -21.04 -9.95 19.29
CA GLY A 50 -20.98 -11.17 18.48
C GLY A 50 -22.29 -11.64 17.83
N TYR A 51 -23.34 -10.82 17.85
CA TYR A 51 -24.62 -11.10 17.21
C TYR A 51 -24.62 -10.86 15.72
N THR A 52 -25.16 -11.82 14.98
CA THR A 52 -25.28 -11.70 13.51
C THR A 52 -26.60 -11.08 13.08
N VAL A 53 -27.68 -11.36 13.80
CA VAL A 53 -29.03 -10.90 13.49
C VAL A 53 -29.80 -10.63 14.77
N ILE A 54 -30.64 -9.60 14.73
CA ILE A 54 -31.67 -9.32 15.72
C ILE A 54 -33.02 -9.60 15.07
N VAL A 55 -33.85 -10.41 15.74
CA VAL A 55 -35.21 -10.72 15.28
C VAL A 55 -36.20 -10.24 16.33
N GLU A 56 -37.17 -9.41 15.89
CA GLU A 56 -38.34 -9.01 16.66
C GLU A 56 -39.50 -9.97 16.31
N GLY A 57 -40.11 -10.62 17.31
CA GLY A 57 -41.22 -11.57 17.11
C GLY A 57 -41.36 -12.62 18.22
N LYS A 58 -42.31 -13.56 18.13
CA LYS A 58 -42.46 -14.68 19.07
C LYS A 58 -41.73 -15.94 18.59
N LEU A 59 -40.47 -16.08 18.99
CA LEU A 59 -39.71 -17.31 18.77
C LEU A 59 -39.91 -18.29 19.94
N GLU A 60 -41.01 -19.06 19.90
CA GLU A 60 -41.25 -20.11 20.91
C GLU A 60 -40.17 -21.20 20.81
N GLY A 61 -39.32 -21.32 21.84
CA GLY A 61 -38.32 -22.39 21.98
C GLY A 61 -36.88 -22.06 21.55
N TYR A 62 -36.57 -20.79 21.22
CA TYR A 62 -35.21 -20.35 20.89
C TYR A 62 -34.60 -19.52 22.04
N ASP A 63 -33.80 -20.17 22.88
CA ASP A 63 -33.11 -19.56 24.05
C ASP A 63 -31.73 -18.99 23.69
N GLU A 64 -31.62 -18.06 22.73
CA GLU A 64 -30.39 -17.26 22.59
C GLU A 64 -30.63 -15.77 22.84
N TYR A 65 -29.98 -15.30 23.91
CA TYR A 65 -29.80 -13.90 24.36
C TYR A 65 -30.99 -12.96 24.06
N LEU A 66 -32.04 -13.07 24.87
CA LEU A 66 -33.12 -12.08 24.94
C LEU A 66 -32.63 -10.80 25.63
N LYS A 67 -32.71 -9.66 24.94
CA LYS A 67 -32.42 -8.34 25.52
C LYS A 67 -33.50 -7.36 25.06
N ASN A 68 -34.21 -6.74 26.01
CA ASN A 68 -35.31 -5.80 25.76
C ASN A 68 -36.49 -6.35 24.92
N GLY A 69 -36.67 -7.67 24.81
CA GLY A 69 -37.75 -8.29 24.03
C GLY A 69 -37.36 -8.77 22.63
N ASP A 70 -36.12 -8.49 22.20
CA ASP A 70 -35.59 -8.91 20.90
C ASP A 70 -34.66 -10.12 21.04
N TYR A 71 -34.67 -11.00 20.04
CA TYR A 71 -33.82 -12.20 19.99
C TYR A 71 -32.51 -11.91 19.25
N TYR A 72 -31.38 -12.10 19.92
CA TYR A 72 -30.04 -11.91 19.34
C TYR A 72 -29.46 -13.25 18.92
N LEU A 73 -29.41 -13.51 17.61
CA LEU A 73 -29.02 -14.80 17.04
C LEU A 73 -27.61 -14.79 16.46
N ASN A 74 -26.88 -15.88 16.72
CA ASN A 74 -25.52 -16.12 16.23
C ASN A 74 -25.51 -17.23 15.18
N PHE A 75 -25.76 -16.89 13.92
CA PHE A 75 -25.53 -17.81 12.82
C PHE A 75 -24.08 -17.75 12.33
N LYS A 76 -23.66 -18.79 11.61
CA LYS A 76 -22.42 -18.68 10.82
C LYS A 76 -22.61 -17.58 9.79
N PRO A 77 -21.71 -16.60 9.67
CA PRO A 77 -21.87 -15.44 8.80
C PRO A 77 -22.28 -15.79 7.36
N SER A 78 -21.74 -16.86 6.79
CA SER A 78 -22.04 -17.33 5.43
C SER A 78 -23.48 -17.83 5.23
N GLU A 79 -24.12 -18.28 6.30
CA GLU A 79 -25.46 -18.87 6.32
C GLU A 79 -26.49 -17.90 6.91
N VAL A 80 -26.08 -16.68 7.28
CA VAL A 80 -26.93 -15.73 8.03
C VAL A 80 -28.21 -15.44 7.26
N TYR A 81 -28.14 -15.02 6.00
CA TYR A 81 -29.36 -14.70 5.25
C TYR A 81 -30.27 -15.92 5.07
N ASP A 82 -29.71 -17.04 4.63
CA ASP A 82 -30.47 -18.28 4.38
C ASP A 82 -31.17 -18.80 5.64
N LYS A 83 -30.46 -18.87 6.78
CA LYS A 83 -31.04 -19.36 8.05
C LYS A 83 -32.03 -18.40 8.66
N THR A 84 -31.83 -17.09 8.49
CA THR A 84 -32.79 -16.11 8.98
C THR A 84 -34.08 -16.18 8.15
N GLU A 85 -33.96 -16.40 6.84
CA GLU A 85 -35.11 -16.60 5.96
C GLU A 85 -35.88 -17.88 6.32
N GLU A 86 -35.18 -19.01 6.55
CA GLU A 86 -35.79 -20.27 7.01
C GLU A 86 -36.51 -20.09 8.36
N LEU A 87 -35.87 -19.42 9.32
CA LEU A 87 -36.43 -19.16 10.65
C LEU A 87 -37.70 -18.28 10.56
N CYS A 88 -37.67 -17.25 9.72
CA CYS A 88 -38.80 -16.35 9.56
C CYS A 88 -39.96 -16.92 8.74
N GLN A 89 -39.71 -17.94 7.90
CA GLN A 89 -40.78 -18.73 7.28
C GLN A 89 -41.54 -19.59 8.29
N VAL A 90 -40.87 -20.07 9.36
CA VAL A 90 -41.48 -20.95 10.37
C VAL A 90 -42.18 -20.17 11.48
N HIS A 91 -41.63 -19.03 11.91
CA HIS A 91 -42.07 -18.33 13.12
C HIS A 91 -42.68 -16.94 12.88
N GLU A 92 -42.90 -16.53 11.62
CA GLU A 92 -43.49 -15.22 11.25
C GLU A 92 -42.82 -14.05 11.98
N CYS A 93 -41.59 -13.71 11.58
CA CYS A 93 -40.84 -12.58 12.15
C CYS A 93 -41.48 -11.24 11.79
N ASP A 94 -41.65 -10.35 12.78
CA ASP A 94 -42.16 -9.00 12.55
C ASP A 94 -41.10 -8.11 11.90
N LYS A 95 -39.86 -8.19 12.39
CA LYS A 95 -38.75 -7.37 11.89
C LYS A 95 -37.41 -8.05 12.10
N VAL A 96 -36.58 -7.99 11.05
CA VAL A 96 -35.24 -8.59 11.03
C VAL A 96 -34.21 -7.50 10.81
N THR A 97 -33.27 -7.37 11.74
CA THR A 97 -32.17 -6.41 11.66
C THR A 97 -30.83 -7.13 11.66
N TYR A 98 -30.11 -7.07 10.55
CA TYR A 98 -28.79 -7.69 10.42
C TYR A 98 -27.71 -6.80 11.04
N ASN A 99 -26.72 -7.43 11.69
CA ASN A 99 -25.50 -6.73 12.11
C ASN A 99 -24.60 -6.52 10.89
N THR A 100 -24.96 -5.55 10.06
CA THR A 100 -24.26 -5.23 8.80
C THR A 100 -22.79 -4.88 9.03
N LYS A 101 -22.45 -4.28 10.18
CA LYS A 101 -21.06 -3.99 10.57
C LYS A 101 -20.27 -5.28 10.79
N LEU A 102 -20.78 -6.23 11.56
CA LEU A 102 -20.12 -7.53 11.77
C LEU A 102 -20.07 -8.35 10.48
N LEU A 103 -21.16 -8.42 9.71
CA LEU A 103 -21.23 -9.15 8.42
C LEU A 103 -20.24 -8.57 7.40
N SER A 104 -20.08 -7.24 7.38
CA SER A 104 -19.12 -6.58 6.50
C SER A 104 -17.67 -6.99 6.79
N LEU A 105 -17.33 -7.29 8.06
CA LEU A 105 -16.01 -7.83 8.43
C LEU A 105 -15.79 -9.26 7.94
N TYR A 106 -16.86 -10.05 7.85
CA TYR A 106 -16.84 -11.36 7.21
C TYR A 106 -16.86 -11.27 5.67
N GLY A 107 -16.87 -10.06 5.11
CA GLY A 107 -16.90 -9.82 3.66
C GLY A 107 -18.30 -10.03 3.05
N ILE A 108 -19.33 -9.96 3.88
CA ILE A 108 -20.72 -10.20 3.51
C ILE A 108 -21.47 -8.87 3.55
N GLY A 109 -21.93 -8.41 2.39
CA GLY A 109 -22.67 -7.17 2.24
C GLY A 109 -22.63 -6.67 0.79
N GLU A 110 -23.71 -6.01 0.36
CA GLU A 110 -23.89 -5.58 -1.03
C GLU A 110 -23.29 -4.20 -1.35
N SER A 111 -22.65 -3.54 -0.38
CA SER A 111 -22.13 -2.20 -0.59
C SER A 111 -20.95 -2.16 -1.58
N ASN A 112 -20.92 -1.12 -2.42
CA ASN A 112 -19.83 -0.89 -3.37
C ASN A 112 -18.46 -0.83 -2.67
N TYR A 113 -18.40 -0.31 -1.45
CA TYR A 113 -17.18 -0.22 -0.62
C TYR A 113 -16.55 -1.58 -0.33
N LEU A 114 -17.33 -2.59 0.06
CA LEU A 114 -16.81 -3.93 0.36
C LEU A 114 -16.29 -4.63 -0.89
N ARG A 115 -16.98 -4.44 -2.02
CA ARG A 115 -16.54 -4.95 -3.32
C ARG A 115 -15.19 -4.36 -3.72
N VAL A 116 -15.00 -3.06 -3.49
CA VAL A 116 -13.75 -2.36 -3.80
C VAL A 116 -12.60 -2.80 -2.91
N ILE A 117 -12.80 -2.85 -1.59
CA ILE A 117 -11.77 -3.34 -0.65
C ILE A 117 -11.36 -4.78 -0.99
N LYS A 118 -12.33 -5.65 -1.31
CA LYS A 118 -12.08 -7.03 -1.75
C LYS A 118 -11.24 -7.09 -3.02
N ASN A 119 -11.59 -6.29 -4.04
CA ASN A 119 -10.86 -6.27 -5.31
C ASN A 119 -9.42 -5.78 -5.14
N ILE A 120 -9.22 -4.72 -4.35
CA ILE A 120 -7.90 -4.19 -4.01
C ILE A 120 -7.07 -5.24 -3.26
N LEU A 121 -7.65 -5.92 -2.27
CA LEU A 121 -6.94 -6.93 -1.48
C LEU A 121 -6.53 -8.14 -2.32
N ILE A 122 -7.41 -8.62 -3.20
CA ILE A 122 -7.10 -9.70 -4.16
C ILE A 122 -5.97 -9.27 -5.09
N PHE A 123 -6.01 -8.05 -5.60
CA PHE A 123 -5.00 -7.50 -6.49
C PHE A 123 -3.63 -7.42 -5.83
N VAL A 124 -3.55 -6.89 -4.61
CA VAL A 124 -2.30 -6.81 -3.83
C VAL A 124 -1.75 -8.21 -3.55
N LEU A 125 -2.60 -9.15 -3.14
CA LEU A 125 -2.20 -10.53 -2.86
C LEU A 125 -1.66 -11.25 -4.10
N LEU A 126 -2.31 -11.05 -5.25
CA LEU A 126 -1.89 -11.60 -6.54
C LEU A 126 -0.51 -11.07 -6.96
N ILE A 127 -0.30 -9.75 -6.83
CA ILE A 127 0.97 -9.11 -7.17
C ILE A 127 2.12 -9.60 -6.27
N ILE A 128 1.91 -9.69 -4.96
CA ILE A 128 2.89 -10.24 -4.03
C ILE A 128 3.20 -11.70 -4.39
N SER A 129 2.17 -12.50 -4.69
CA SER A 129 2.30 -13.92 -5.05
C SER A 129 3.21 -14.15 -6.26
N ILE A 130 2.92 -13.47 -7.37
CA ILE A 130 3.72 -13.56 -8.61
C ILE A 130 5.16 -13.15 -8.34
N SER A 131 5.35 -12.11 -7.55
CA SER A 131 6.67 -11.57 -7.22
C SER A 131 7.51 -12.56 -6.42
N VAL A 132 6.94 -13.14 -5.35
CA VAL A 132 7.61 -14.15 -4.52
C VAL A 132 7.98 -15.38 -5.36
N PHE A 133 7.09 -15.83 -6.25
CA PHE A 133 7.37 -16.93 -7.17
C PHE A 133 8.62 -16.68 -8.03
N PHE A 134 8.72 -15.52 -8.69
CA PHE A 134 9.86 -15.19 -9.55
C PHE A 134 11.17 -15.10 -8.77
N ILE A 135 11.13 -14.56 -7.55
CA ILE A 135 12.33 -14.43 -6.71
C ILE A 135 12.85 -15.81 -6.29
N ILE A 136 11.97 -16.67 -5.77
CA ILE A 136 12.35 -18.02 -5.34
C ILE A 136 12.83 -18.84 -6.55
N TYR A 137 12.13 -18.75 -7.69
CA TYR A 137 12.53 -19.40 -8.93
C TYR A 137 13.93 -18.96 -9.38
N ASN A 138 14.20 -17.65 -9.37
CA ASN A 138 15.50 -17.12 -9.75
C ASN A 138 16.61 -17.60 -8.79
N SER A 139 16.33 -17.59 -7.49
CA SER A 139 17.26 -18.06 -6.47
C SER A 139 17.60 -19.54 -6.63
N PHE A 140 16.61 -20.40 -6.87
CA PHE A 140 16.83 -21.83 -7.12
C PHE A 140 17.57 -22.10 -8.42
N ARG A 141 17.23 -21.38 -9.51
CA ARG A 141 17.96 -21.52 -10.77
C ARG A 141 19.43 -21.15 -10.63
N VAL A 142 19.75 -20.06 -9.92
CA VAL A 142 21.14 -19.67 -9.61
C VAL A 142 21.84 -20.77 -8.81
N SER A 143 21.18 -21.28 -7.78
CA SER A 143 21.72 -22.36 -6.95
C SER A 143 22.00 -23.65 -7.76
N PHE A 144 21.18 -23.96 -8.77
CA PHE A 144 21.43 -25.09 -9.68
C PHE A 144 22.56 -24.83 -10.68
N LEU A 145 22.70 -23.59 -11.17
CA LEU A 145 23.77 -23.21 -12.10
C LEU A 145 25.16 -23.34 -11.45
N HIS A 146 25.29 -22.99 -10.16
CA HIS A 146 26.54 -23.22 -9.42
C HIS A 146 26.90 -24.71 -9.33
N ARG A 147 25.91 -25.60 -9.27
CA ARG A 147 26.09 -27.05 -9.21
C ARG A 147 26.11 -27.73 -10.57
N LYS A 148 26.26 -26.97 -11.66
CA LYS A 148 26.25 -27.52 -13.02
C LYS A 148 27.28 -28.65 -13.19
N ARG A 149 28.51 -28.48 -12.68
CA ARG A 149 29.56 -29.52 -12.75
C ARG A 149 29.19 -30.78 -11.95
N ASP A 150 28.64 -30.63 -10.76
CA ASP A 150 28.16 -31.76 -9.94
C ASP A 150 27.02 -32.52 -10.64
N ILE A 151 26.11 -31.80 -11.28
CA ILE A 151 24.98 -32.39 -12.01
C ILE A 151 25.46 -33.16 -13.24
N ILE A 152 26.49 -32.64 -13.92
CA ILE A 152 27.09 -33.30 -15.09
C ILE A 152 27.87 -34.56 -14.67
N THR A 153 28.64 -34.51 -13.58
CA THR A 153 29.33 -35.70 -13.05
C THR A 153 28.32 -36.76 -12.60
N MET A 154 27.22 -36.37 -11.97
CA MET A 154 26.11 -37.28 -11.64
C MET A 154 25.50 -37.96 -12.87
N ARG A 155 25.32 -37.22 -13.97
CA ARG A 155 24.90 -37.82 -15.26
C ARG A 155 25.94 -38.77 -15.84
N ALA A 156 27.22 -38.44 -15.71
CA ALA A 156 28.30 -39.32 -16.16
C ALA A 156 28.36 -40.65 -15.37
N ILE A 157 27.94 -40.64 -14.10
CA ILE A 157 27.80 -41.84 -13.25
C ILE A 157 26.55 -42.67 -13.63
N GLY A 158 25.67 -42.17 -14.52
CA GLY A 158 24.48 -42.89 -15.00
C GLY A 158 23.17 -42.51 -14.30
N ILE A 159 23.11 -41.37 -13.59
CA ILE A 159 21.86 -40.91 -12.97
C ILE A 159 20.92 -40.33 -14.04
N ASP A 160 19.74 -40.94 -14.17
CA ASP A 160 18.68 -40.46 -15.05
C ASP A 160 18.18 -39.05 -14.71
N SER A 161 17.75 -38.32 -15.74
CA SER A 161 17.21 -36.97 -15.63
C SER A 161 16.03 -36.87 -14.65
N ARG A 162 15.17 -37.89 -14.59
CA ARG A 162 13.98 -37.93 -13.71
C ARG A 162 14.41 -38.08 -12.24
N ASN A 163 15.37 -38.96 -11.98
CA ASN A 163 15.90 -39.18 -10.64
C ASN A 163 16.68 -37.94 -10.16
N LEU A 164 17.41 -37.27 -11.06
CA LEU A 164 18.13 -36.04 -10.74
C LEU A 164 17.20 -34.89 -10.36
N ILE A 165 16.07 -34.72 -11.08
CA ILE A 165 15.03 -33.74 -10.74
C ILE A 165 14.39 -34.08 -9.39
N SER A 166 14.01 -35.34 -9.17
CA SER A 166 13.35 -35.77 -7.93
C SER A 166 14.22 -35.55 -6.71
N ILE A 167 15.50 -35.93 -6.79
CA ILE A 167 16.51 -35.66 -5.75
C ILE A 167 16.64 -34.16 -5.50
N SER A 168 16.72 -33.37 -6.57
CA SER A 168 16.84 -31.91 -6.48
C SER A 168 15.60 -31.28 -5.82
N LEU A 169 14.40 -31.82 -6.05
CA LEU A 169 13.16 -31.32 -5.44
C LEU A 169 13.10 -31.61 -3.94
N ILE A 170 13.42 -32.83 -3.51
CA ILE A 170 13.49 -33.19 -2.09
C ILE A 170 14.43 -32.26 -1.34
N GLU A 171 15.57 -31.93 -1.96
CA GLU A 171 16.54 -30.98 -1.44
C GLU A 171 15.97 -29.57 -1.20
N ARG A 172 15.07 -29.11 -2.09
CA ARG A 172 14.44 -27.80 -1.99
C ARG A 172 13.28 -27.81 -1.00
N ILE A 173 12.57 -28.92 -0.87
CA ILE A 173 11.54 -29.10 0.16
C ILE A 173 12.16 -28.99 1.55
N ILE A 174 13.26 -29.69 1.81
CA ILE A 174 13.95 -29.63 3.11
C ILE A 174 14.39 -28.20 3.42
N LEU A 175 14.98 -27.49 2.45
CA LEU A 175 15.35 -26.09 2.63
C LEU A 175 14.15 -25.16 2.84
N SER A 176 13.05 -25.42 2.14
CA SER A 176 11.81 -24.64 2.28
C SER A 176 11.23 -24.81 3.68
N LEU A 177 11.20 -26.04 4.22
CA LEU A 177 10.76 -26.31 5.58
C LEU A 177 11.58 -25.54 6.62
N PHE A 178 12.92 -25.58 6.53
CA PHE A 178 13.77 -24.79 7.42
C PHE A 178 13.55 -23.28 7.26
N GLY A 179 13.40 -22.80 6.02
CA GLY A 179 13.13 -21.39 5.74
C GLY A 179 11.81 -20.92 6.33
N ILE A 180 10.74 -21.71 6.20
CA ILE A 180 9.40 -21.44 6.75
C ILE A 180 9.44 -21.42 8.29
N LEU A 181 10.13 -22.36 8.92
CA LEU A 181 10.24 -22.41 10.38
C LEU A 181 10.94 -21.15 10.94
N ILE A 182 12.09 -20.79 10.38
CA ILE A 182 12.84 -19.60 10.80
C ILE A 182 12.04 -18.33 10.46
N GLY A 183 11.42 -18.29 9.28
CA GLY A 183 10.62 -17.16 8.82
C GLY A 183 9.39 -16.92 9.67
N PHE A 184 8.72 -17.98 10.17
CA PHE A 184 7.60 -17.84 11.09
C PHE A 184 8.02 -17.16 12.40
N VAL A 185 9.14 -17.59 13.00
CA VAL A 185 9.65 -16.99 14.25
C VAL A 185 9.99 -15.50 14.04
N LEU A 186 10.69 -15.19 12.94
CA LEU A 186 11.01 -13.79 12.59
C LEU A 186 9.76 -12.96 12.27
N ALA A 187 8.74 -13.57 11.65
CA ALA A 187 7.48 -12.91 11.35
C ALA A 187 6.70 -12.53 12.61
N VAL A 188 6.69 -13.40 13.63
CA VAL A 188 6.07 -13.11 14.92
C VAL A 188 6.74 -11.90 15.57
N LEU A 189 8.08 -11.85 15.58
CA LEU A 189 8.84 -10.72 16.12
C LEU A 189 8.53 -9.41 15.37
N PHE A 190 8.52 -9.46 14.04
CA PHE A 190 8.23 -8.29 13.20
C PHE A 190 6.78 -7.82 13.34
N THR A 191 5.82 -8.74 13.41
CA THR A 191 4.41 -8.41 13.63
C THR A 191 4.19 -7.80 15.01
N ASN A 192 4.87 -8.31 16.03
CA ASN A 192 4.80 -7.75 17.37
C ASN A 192 5.30 -6.30 17.42
N LEU A 193 6.39 -6.00 16.69
CA LEU A 193 6.87 -4.62 16.49
C LEU A 193 5.79 -3.76 15.82
N ILE A 194 5.15 -4.28 14.76
CA ILE A 194 4.07 -3.57 14.06
C ILE A 194 2.92 -3.24 15.00
N ILE A 195 2.43 -4.23 15.75
CA ILE A 195 1.30 -4.08 16.65
C ILE A 195 1.61 -3.10 17.78
N LEU A 196 2.85 -3.09 18.30
CA LEU A 196 3.27 -2.13 19.32
C LEU A 196 3.12 -0.70 18.79
N VAL A 197 3.71 -0.41 17.63
CA VAL A 197 3.65 0.94 17.03
C VAL A 197 2.20 1.31 16.67
N LEU A 198 1.41 0.37 16.15
CA LEU A 198 0.00 0.60 15.84
C LEU A 198 -0.83 0.94 17.09
N ASN A 199 -0.61 0.24 18.21
CA ASN A 199 -1.34 0.52 19.45
C ASN A 199 -1.04 1.92 19.99
N ASP A 200 0.19 2.40 19.84
CA ASP A 200 0.56 3.76 20.25
C ASP A 200 -0.05 4.81 19.32
N LEU A 201 0.01 4.61 18.00
CA LEU A 201 -0.57 5.53 17.02
C LEU A 201 -2.10 5.55 17.09
N LEU A 202 -2.75 4.41 17.27
CA LEU A 202 -4.20 4.28 17.20
C LEU A 202 -4.88 4.33 18.58
N ARG A 203 -4.16 4.73 19.63
CA ARG A 203 -4.65 4.73 21.03
C ARG A 203 -5.95 5.51 21.22
N GLU A 204 -6.17 6.56 20.44
CA GLU A 204 -7.37 7.41 20.51
C GLU A 204 -8.54 6.90 19.64
N ILE A 205 -8.27 5.98 18.72
CA ILE A 205 -9.25 5.43 17.77
C ILE A 205 -9.78 4.09 18.27
N ILE A 206 -8.90 3.29 18.84
CA ILE A 206 -9.13 1.89 19.21
C ILE A 206 -9.57 1.81 20.66
N GLN A 207 -10.72 1.19 20.89
CA GLN A 207 -11.16 0.80 22.22
C GLN A 207 -10.39 -0.45 22.65
N GLY A 208 -9.33 -0.26 23.45
CA GLY A 208 -8.49 -1.34 23.94
C GLY A 208 -7.15 -1.43 23.21
N LYS A 209 -6.59 -2.65 23.11
CA LYS A 209 -5.27 -2.88 22.47
C LYS A 209 -5.38 -4.03 21.48
N ILE A 210 -4.87 -3.83 20.27
CA ILE A 210 -4.64 -4.92 19.32
C ILE A 210 -3.57 -5.83 19.93
N ARG A 211 -3.86 -7.13 19.99
CA ARG A 211 -2.91 -8.17 20.40
C ARG A 211 -2.66 -9.10 19.23
N ILE A 212 -1.48 -9.73 19.21
CA ILE A 212 -1.20 -10.73 18.20
C ILE A 212 -2.17 -11.92 18.38
N ARG A 213 -2.97 -12.22 17.35
CA ARG A 213 -3.91 -13.35 17.36
C ARG A 213 -3.45 -14.42 16.39
N PHE A 214 -3.23 -15.62 16.92
CA PHE A 214 -2.85 -16.80 16.12
C PHE A 214 -4.09 -17.55 15.68
N ASN A 215 -4.67 -17.15 14.54
CA ASN A 215 -5.74 -17.93 13.91
C ASN A 215 -5.15 -19.05 13.04
N LEU A 216 -5.57 -20.29 13.31
CA LEU A 216 -5.05 -21.47 12.64
C LEU A 216 -5.24 -21.41 11.12
N SER A 217 -6.42 -20.96 10.66
CA SER A 217 -6.74 -20.86 9.23
C SER A 217 -5.76 -19.95 8.48
N PHE A 218 -5.46 -18.77 9.02
CA PHE A 218 -4.50 -17.85 8.39
C PHE A 218 -3.10 -18.45 8.29
N ILE A 219 -2.62 -19.08 9.37
CA ILE A 219 -1.28 -19.68 9.41
C ILE A 219 -1.18 -20.86 8.42
N VAL A 220 -2.18 -21.74 8.39
CA VAL A 220 -2.22 -22.89 7.48
C VAL A 220 -2.25 -22.44 6.03
N ILE A 221 -3.05 -21.42 5.69
CA ILE A 221 -3.09 -20.85 4.34
C ILE A 221 -1.71 -20.29 3.95
N SER A 222 -1.03 -19.55 4.83
CA SER A 222 0.32 -19.03 4.55
C SER A 222 1.32 -20.17 4.33
N ILE A 223 1.30 -21.21 5.17
CA ILE A 223 2.21 -22.36 5.04
C ILE A 223 2.00 -23.07 3.71
N LEU A 224 0.74 -23.41 3.38
CA LEU A 224 0.39 -24.08 2.13
C LEU A 224 0.78 -23.23 0.93
N PHE A 225 0.55 -21.92 1.00
CA PHE A 225 0.93 -20.99 -0.06
C PHE A 225 2.44 -20.93 -0.26
N ILE A 226 3.24 -20.73 0.79
CA ILE A 226 4.70 -20.64 0.69
C ILE A 226 5.28 -21.99 0.22
N LEU A 227 4.79 -23.11 0.77
CA LEU A 227 5.19 -24.44 0.32
C LEU A 227 4.86 -24.64 -1.15
N GLY A 228 3.63 -24.32 -1.57
CA GLY A 228 3.17 -24.42 -2.95
C GLY A 228 4.02 -23.60 -3.91
N VAL A 229 4.21 -22.31 -3.64
CA VAL A 229 5.07 -21.43 -4.46
C VAL A 229 6.50 -21.96 -4.50
N SER A 230 7.08 -22.38 -3.36
CA SER A 230 8.43 -22.92 -3.32
C SER A 230 8.59 -24.21 -4.14
N LEU A 231 7.58 -25.09 -4.11
CA LEU A 231 7.55 -26.33 -4.88
C LEU A 231 7.45 -26.05 -6.37
N ILE A 232 6.53 -25.17 -6.77
CA ILE A 232 6.34 -24.78 -8.18
C ILE A 232 7.62 -24.12 -8.71
N SER A 233 8.20 -23.18 -7.96
CA SER A 233 9.49 -22.55 -8.31
C SER A 233 10.63 -23.57 -8.43
N ALA A 234 10.75 -24.51 -7.48
CA ALA A 234 11.77 -25.55 -7.50
C ALA A 234 11.59 -26.49 -8.69
N PHE A 235 10.34 -26.86 -9.01
CA PHE A 235 10.00 -27.70 -10.15
C PHE A 235 10.42 -27.06 -11.47
N PHE A 236 9.99 -25.82 -11.73
CA PHE A 236 10.37 -25.11 -12.95
C PHE A 236 11.89 -24.89 -13.06
N ALA A 237 12.57 -24.59 -11.95
CA ALA A 237 14.02 -24.47 -11.95
C ALA A 237 14.72 -25.80 -12.23
N ALA A 238 14.22 -26.92 -11.68
CA ALA A 238 14.78 -28.25 -11.87
C ALA A 238 14.53 -28.81 -13.28
N LEU A 239 13.42 -28.45 -13.95
CA LEU A 239 13.19 -28.82 -15.35
C LEU A 239 14.30 -28.29 -16.27
N GLY A 240 14.91 -27.15 -15.92
CA GLY A 240 16.07 -26.60 -16.62
C GLY A 240 17.27 -27.56 -16.68
N LEU A 241 17.40 -28.45 -15.69
CA LEU A 241 18.52 -29.42 -15.59
C LEU A 241 18.49 -30.46 -16.71
N ARG A 242 17.33 -30.69 -17.35
CA ARG A 242 17.20 -31.66 -18.44
C ARG A 242 18.15 -31.38 -19.60
N LYS A 243 18.47 -30.10 -19.80
CA LYS A 243 19.24 -29.58 -20.92
C LYS A 243 20.74 -29.87 -20.81
N TYR A 244 21.27 -30.16 -19.62
CA TYR A 244 22.72 -30.29 -19.42
C TYR A 244 23.24 -31.66 -19.83
N GLN A 245 24.01 -31.74 -20.90
CA GLN A 245 24.61 -32.99 -21.38
C GLN A 245 25.99 -33.21 -20.76
N ILE A 246 26.48 -34.45 -20.80
CA ILE A 246 27.83 -34.80 -20.30
C ILE A 246 28.89 -33.97 -21.02
N MET A 247 28.71 -33.75 -22.33
CA MET A 247 29.61 -32.94 -23.16
C MET A 247 29.68 -31.47 -22.73
N ASP A 248 28.64 -30.93 -22.08
CA ASP A 248 28.62 -29.54 -21.59
C ASP A 248 29.60 -29.33 -20.42
N GLY A 249 30.05 -30.40 -19.76
CA GLY A 249 31.03 -30.33 -18.67
C GLY A 249 32.46 -30.20 -19.17
N PHE A 250 32.71 -30.64 -20.41
CA PHE A 250 34.01 -30.64 -21.05
C PHE A 250 34.21 -29.47 -22.02
N ARG A 251 33.13 -28.82 -22.47
CA ARG A 251 33.22 -27.52 -23.14
C ARG A 251 33.52 -26.43 -22.10
N GLU A 252 34.71 -25.84 -22.16
CA GLU A 252 34.95 -24.55 -21.47
C GLU A 252 33.97 -23.52 -22.02
N GLU A 253 33.12 -22.95 -21.17
CA GLU A 253 32.28 -21.80 -21.52
C GLU A 253 33.20 -20.58 -21.73
N GLY A 254 33.83 -20.48 -22.90
CA GLY A 254 34.37 -19.23 -23.40
C GLY A 254 33.25 -18.28 -23.83
N PRO A 255 33.47 -16.95 -23.84
CA PRO A 255 32.49 -16.02 -24.37
C PRO A 255 32.10 -16.42 -25.79
N ALA A 256 30.80 -16.48 -26.09
CA ALA A 256 30.30 -16.85 -27.41
C ALA A 256 30.95 -15.94 -28.47
N GLN A 257 31.63 -16.55 -29.45
CA GLN A 257 32.22 -15.84 -30.59
C GLN A 257 31.13 -15.49 -31.61
N GLU A 258 30.21 -14.60 -31.25
CA GLU A 258 29.34 -13.95 -32.24
C GLU A 258 30.00 -12.67 -32.74
N LYS A 259 30.13 -12.55 -34.07
CA LYS A 259 30.58 -11.33 -34.75
C LYS A 259 29.43 -10.31 -34.74
N ILE A 260 29.51 -9.33 -33.84
CA ILE A 260 28.52 -8.25 -33.76
C ILE A 260 29.12 -6.98 -34.38
N ASN A 261 28.45 -6.46 -35.42
CA ASN A 261 28.81 -5.23 -36.13
C ASN A 261 28.32 -3.98 -35.35
N TYR A 262 29.00 -3.64 -34.25
CA TYR A 262 28.91 -2.28 -33.70
C TYR A 262 29.97 -1.40 -34.36
N LYS A 263 29.58 -0.19 -34.81
CA LYS A 263 30.55 0.87 -35.12
C LYS A 263 31.43 1.05 -33.87
N ILE A 264 32.75 0.95 -34.05
CA ILE A 264 33.72 1.06 -32.97
C ILE A 264 33.56 2.45 -32.36
N ASP A 265 32.94 2.51 -31.19
CA ASP A 265 32.87 3.73 -30.41
C ASP A 265 34.26 4.01 -29.81
N LYS A 266 34.70 5.27 -29.78
CA LYS A 266 36.03 5.64 -29.25
C LYS A 266 36.17 5.31 -27.76
N ASN A 267 35.06 5.10 -27.06
CA ASN A 267 35.02 4.80 -25.64
C ASN A 267 35.04 3.28 -25.38
N ILE A 268 36.25 2.72 -25.28
CA ILE A 268 36.54 1.30 -25.06
C ILE A 268 35.67 0.64 -23.94
N PRO A 269 35.44 1.29 -22.77
CA PRO A 269 34.63 0.67 -21.71
C PRO A 269 33.15 0.50 -22.06
N ILE A 270 32.56 1.43 -22.80
CA ILE A 270 31.15 1.38 -23.25
C ILE A 270 31.00 0.24 -24.25
N TYR A 271 31.92 0.15 -25.21
CA TYR A 271 31.94 -0.91 -26.21
C TYR A 271 32.01 -2.30 -25.56
N PHE A 272 32.90 -2.50 -24.58
CA PHE A 272 32.97 -3.77 -23.84
C PHE A 272 31.69 -4.08 -23.07
N ALA A 273 31.07 -3.09 -22.41
CA ALA A 273 29.83 -3.30 -21.66
C ALA A 273 28.67 -3.72 -22.56
N LEU A 274 28.50 -3.04 -23.70
CA LEU A 274 27.43 -3.35 -24.66
C LEU A 274 27.64 -4.72 -25.30
N THR A 275 28.84 -5.01 -25.80
CA THR A 275 29.15 -6.29 -26.44
C THR A 275 29.05 -7.48 -25.48
N ASN A 276 29.46 -7.33 -24.21
CA ASN A 276 29.29 -8.36 -23.20
C ASN A 276 27.81 -8.69 -22.97
N PHE A 277 26.97 -7.68 -22.84
CA PHE A 277 25.53 -7.89 -22.63
C PHE A 277 24.88 -8.58 -23.83
N GLU A 278 25.27 -8.18 -25.04
CA GLU A 278 24.75 -8.74 -26.29
C GLU A 278 25.13 -10.21 -26.48
N ARG A 279 26.39 -10.56 -26.18
CA ARG A 279 26.90 -11.94 -26.27
C ARG A 279 26.23 -12.87 -25.25
N ASP A 280 25.95 -12.36 -24.04
CA ASP A 280 25.40 -13.16 -22.93
C ASP A 280 23.94 -12.81 -22.58
N ARG A 281 23.12 -12.39 -23.55
CA ARG A 281 21.72 -11.94 -23.29
C ARG A 281 20.91 -12.91 -22.43
N LYS A 282 21.04 -14.23 -22.64
CA LYS A 282 20.32 -15.26 -21.88
C LYS A 282 20.66 -15.25 -20.38
N ARG A 283 21.87 -14.82 -20.02
CA ARG A 283 22.38 -14.75 -18.65
C ARG A 283 21.85 -13.53 -17.90
N TYR A 284 21.66 -12.40 -18.60
CA TYR A 284 21.17 -11.17 -17.99
C TYR A 284 19.65 -11.05 -17.93
N ARG A 285 18.90 -11.78 -18.77
CA ARG A 285 17.42 -11.80 -18.75
C ARG A 285 16.80 -11.92 -17.34
N PRO A 286 17.26 -12.81 -16.46
CA PRO A 286 16.65 -12.94 -15.14
C PRO A 286 16.95 -11.76 -14.21
N LEU A 287 18.10 -11.10 -14.40
CA LEU A 287 18.46 -9.90 -13.66
C LEU A 287 17.56 -8.73 -14.07
N THR A 288 17.37 -8.53 -15.38
CA THR A 288 16.45 -7.52 -15.90
C THR A 288 15.00 -7.78 -15.47
N VAL A 289 14.56 -9.04 -15.43
CA VAL A 289 13.22 -9.41 -14.93
C VAL A 289 13.10 -9.12 -13.43
N SER A 290 14.11 -9.42 -12.62
CA SER A 290 14.06 -9.15 -11.17
C SER A 290 13.97 -7.65 -10.88
N ILE A 291 14.69 -6.81 -11.64
CA ILE A 291 14.64 -5.35 -11.51
C ILE A 291 13.34 -4.78 -12.06
N PHE A 292 12.80 -5.37 -13.13
CA PHE A 292 11.46 -5.05 -13.63
C PHE A 292 10.41 -5.25 -12.52
N ILE A 293 10.38 -6.42 -11.87
CA ILE A 293 9.41 -6.73 -10.81
C ILE A 293 9.60 -5.80 -9.61
N LEU A 294 10.85 -5.53 -9.21
CA LEU A 294 11.15 -4.62 -8.11
C LEU A 294 10.64 -3.19 -8.38
N THR A 295 10.95 -2.65 -9.55
CA THR A 295 10.49 -1.32 -9.98
C THR A 295 8.96 -1.27 -10.04
N PHE A 296 8.35 -2.27 -10.67
CA PHE A 296 6.91 -2.41 -10.80
C PHE A 296 6.22 -2.39 -9.44
N LEU A 297 6.66 -3.22 -8.50
CA LEU A 297 6.08 -3.31 -7.16
C LEU A 297 6.16 -2.01 -6.38
N ILE A 298 7.34 -1.38 -6.34
CA ILE A 298 7.54 -0.14 -5.58
C ILE A 298 6.58 0.95 -6.09
N CYS A 299 6.43 1.07 -7.42
CA CYS A 299 5.51 2.04 -8.01
C CYS A 299 4.05 1.71 -7.71
N VAL A 300 3.61 0.46 -7.91
CA VAL A 300 2.21 0.07 -7.66
C VAL A 300 1.83 0.23 -6.19
N PHE A 301 2.71 -0.14 -5.26
CA PHE A 301 2.47 0.08 -3.83
C PHE A 301 2.41 1.56 -3.46
N SER A 302 3.23 2.39 -4.10
CA SER A 302 3.21 3.83 -3.90
C SER A 302 1.90 4.45 -4.42
N SER A 303 1.45 4.07 -5.61
CA SER A 303 0.16 4.51 -6.16
C SER A 303 -1.00 4.06 -5.28
N PHE A 304 -0.99 2.81 -4.82
CA PHE A 304 -1.96 2.31 -3.85
C PHE A 304 -2.01 3.18 -2.58
N LEU A 305 -0.86 3.54 -2.04
CA LEU A 305 -0.78 4.40 -0.87
C LEU A 305 -1.31 5.82 -1.14
N SER A 306 -1.07 6.37 -2.33
CA SER A 306 -1.67 7.64 -2.73
C SER A 306 -3.19 7.59 -2.79
N TYR A 307 -3.78 6.51 -3.30
CA TYR A 307 -5.24 6.34 -3.31
C TYR A 307 -5.82 6.19 -1.90
N VAL A 308 -5.13 5.46 -1.00
CA VAL A 308 -5.54 5.38 0.40
C VAL A 308 -5.50 6.76 1.07
N LYS A 309 -4.43 7.54 0.85
CA LYS A 309 -4.29 8.91 1.37
C LYS A 309 -5.38 9.83 0.81
N TYR A 310 -5.62 9.78 -0.49
CA TYR A 310 -6.67 10.54 -1.16
C TYR A 310 -8.06 10.23 -0.57
N GLY A 311 -8.34 8.94 -0.34
CA GLY A 311 -9.58 8.52 0.34
C GLY A 311 -9.70 9.10 1.74
N THR A 312 -8.63 9.08 2.54
CA THR A 312 -8.66 9.65 3.90
C THR A 312 -8.75 11.18 3.91
N SER A 313 -8.09 11.89 2.99
CA SER A 313 -8.10 13.36 2.96
C SER A 313 -9.43 13.94 2.50
N ASN A 314 -10.15 13.25 1.61
CA ASN A 314 -11.46 13.71 1.15
C ASN A 314 -12.56 13.44 2.18
N TYR A 315 -12.43 12.39 3.00
CA TYR A 315 -13.37 12.11 4.08
C TYR A 315 -13.12 12.96 5.32
N VAL A 316 -11.89 13.42 5.56
CA VAL A 316 -11.55 14.26 6.71
C VAL A 316 -11.15 15.66 6.24
N ILE A 317 -12.14 16.51 6.09
CA ILE A 317 -11.94 17.95 5.90
C ILE A 317 -11.26 18.47 7.17
N SER A 318 -10.15 19.18 7.00
CA SER A 318 -9.29 19.65 8.09
C SER A 318 -9.39 21.16 8.21
N PRO A 319 -10.28 21.70 9.07
CA PRO A 319 -10.53 23.13 9.14
C PRO A 319 -9.32 23.95 9.52
N ASP A 320 -9.22 25.16 8.98
CA ASP A 320 -8.14 26.10 9.31
C ASP A 320 -8.17 26.63 10.76
N TYR A 321 -9.16 26.18 11.54
CA TYR A 321 -9.29 26.47 12.96
C TYR A 321 -9.01 25.24 13.84
N ASP A 322 -8.59 25.47 15.09
CA ASP A 322 -8.33 24.39 16.05
C ASP A 322 -9.59 23.96 16.80
N VAL A 323 -10.45 24.91 17.17
CA VAL A 323 -11.69 24.66 17.92
C VAL A 323 -12.81 25.54 17.39
N SER A 324 -14.00 24.97 17.22
CA SER A 324 -15.25 25.71 17.09
C SER A 324 -16.16 25.44 18.28
N ILE A 325 -16.83 26.47 18.77
CA ILE A 325 -17.79 26.43 19.87
C ILE A 325 -19.09 27.05 19.37
N SER A 326 -20.21 26.41 19.67
CA SER A 326 -21.56 26.85 19.30
C SER A 326 -22.46 26.78 20.53
N SER A 327 -23.14 27.89 20.83
CA SER A 327 -23.98 28.05 22.01
C SER A 327 -25.20 28.91 21.70
N TYR A 328 -26.29 28.72 22.44
CA TYR A 328 -27.43 29.63 22.43
C TYR A 328 -27.23 30.85 23.35
N GLU A 329 -26.22 30.79 24.23
CA GLU A 329 -25.82 31.89 25.11
C GLU A 329 -24.54 32.56 24.60
N ASP A 330 -24.38 33.86 24.92
CA ASP A 330 -23.22 34.66 24.53
C ASP A 330 -21.91 34.06 25.04
N LEU A 331 -20.97 33.83 24.11
CA LEU A 331 -19.67 33.23 24.34
C LEU A 331 -18.58 34.26 24.74
N SER A 332 -18.96 35.50 25.00
CA SER A 332 -18.04 36.59 25.37
C SER A 332 -17.19 36.31 26.62
N TYR A 333 -17.68 35.50 27.56
CA TYR A 333 -16.92 35.11 28.76
C TYR A 333 -15.71 34.22 28.44
N ILE A 334 -15.79 33.37 27.40
CA ILE A 334 -14.71 32.47 27.00
C ILE A 334 -13.48 33.25 26.48
N LYS A 335 -13.70 34.47 25.98
CA LYS A 335 -12.62 35.38 25.51
C LYS A 335 -11.60 35.73 26.59
N LYS A 336 -11.98 35.68 27.88
CA LYS A 336 -11.11 36.11 28.98
C LYS A 336 -10.22 34.99 29.54
N ASP A 337 -10.63 33.74 29.35
CA ASP A 337 -10.00 32.60 30.04
C ASP A 337 -9.03 31.80 29.15
N ILE A 338 -9.04 32.03 27.82
CA ILE A 338 -8.25 31.25 26.87
C ILE A 338 -7.13 32.10 26.26
N ASN A 339 -5.92 31.55 26.23
CA ASN A 339 -4.81 32.13 25.47
C ASN A 339 -4.94 31.78 23.98
N VAL A 340 -5.49 32.71 23.19
CA VAL A 340 -5.88 32.48 21.79
C VAL A 340 -4.93 33.21 20.82
N LYS A 341 -4.45 32.52 19.78
CA LYS A 341 -3.66 33.13 18.70
C LYS A 341 -4.51 33.95 17.74
N LYS A 342 -5.65 33.39 17.36
CA LYS A 342 -6.59 33.98 16.42
C LYS A 342 -7.99 33.54 16.77
N MET A 343 -8.93 34.48 16.79
CA MET A 343 -10.29 34.28 17.27
C MET A 343 -11.26 35.04 16.37
N VAL A 344 -12.39 34.43 16.06
CA VAL A 344 -13.54 35.08 15.42
C VAL A 344 -14.80 34.65 16.18
N SER A 345 -15.55 35.61 16.69
CA SER A 345 -16.88 35.41 17.27
C SER A 345 -17.92 35.99 16.33
N PHE A 346 -18.98 35.24 16.05
CA PHE A 346 -20.09 35.66 15.20
C PHE A 346 -21.36 34.95 15.61
N ARG A 347 -22.50 35.60 15.37
CA ARG A 347 -23.81 34.96 15.38
C ARG A 347 -24.09 34.36 14.03
N SER A 348 -24.82 33.25 14.00
CA SER A 348 -25.30 32.69 12.74
C SER A 348 -26.65 32.00 12.87
N CYS A 349 -27.42 32.06 11.79
CA CYS A 349 -28.61 31.24 11.59
C CYS A 349 -28.55 30.55 10.20
N SER A 350 -29.27 29.44 10.06
CA SER A 350 -29.40 28.73 8.78
C SER A 350 -30.81 28.90 8.25
N LEU A 351 -30.92 29.34 7.00
CA LEU A 351 -32.17 29.58 6.29
C LEU A 351 -32.17 28.83 4.97
N GLU A 352 -33.34 28.62 4.39
CA GLU A 352 -33.48 28.16 3.01
C GLU A 352 -33.87 29.34 2.14
N SER A 353 -33.18 29.52 1.01
CA SER A 353 -33.48 30.57 0.04
C SER A 353 -33.63 29.97 -1.34
N TYR A 354 -34.57 30.51 -2.12
CA TYR A 354 -34.75 30.15 -3.51
C TYR A 354 -33.93 31.07 -4.41
N LEU A 355 -33.05 30.51 -5.23
CA LEU A 355 -32.25 31.26 -6.20
C LEU A 355 -32.18 30.48 -7.51
N ASP A 356 -32.36 31.15 -8.65
CA ASP A 356 -32.20 30.56 -10.00
C ASP A 356 -32.91 29.20 -10.22
N GLY A 357 -34.10 28.99 -9.64
CA GLY A 357 -34.88 27.77 -9.85
C GLY A 357 -34.66 26.65 -8.84
N SER A 358 -33.77 26.82 -7.85
CA SER A 358 -33.42 25.79 -6.86
C SER A 358 -33.40 26.35 -5.42
N TYR A 359 -33.69 25.49 -4.44
CA TYR A 359 -33.53 25.83 -3.03
C TYR A 359 -32.07 25.62 -2.60
N TYR A 360 -31.51 26.62 -1.94
CA TYR A 360 -30.18 26.58 -1.36
C TYR A 360 -30.24 26.80 0.14
N SER A 361 -29.38 26.09 0.88
CA SER A 361 -29.16 26.41 2.28
C SER A 361 -28.26 27.65 2.38
N VAL A 362 -28.71 28.64 3.14
CA VAL A 362 -28.03 29.90 3.36
C VAL A 362 -27.59 29.98 4.82
N LEU A 363 -26.30 30.08 5.03
CA LEU A 363 -25.72 30.42 6.33
C LEU A 363 -25.59 31.94 6.40
N VAL A 364 -26.38 32.57 7.28
CA VAL A 364 -26.32 34.02 7.53
C VAL A 364 -25.42 34.27 8.75
N THR A 365 -24.54 35.27 8.68
CA THR A 365 -23.63 35.68 9.76
C THR A 365 -23.63 37.19 10.01
N ASP A 366 -23.20 37.62 11.20
CA ASP A 366 -23.14 39.04 11.62
C ASP A 366 -21.72 39.64 11.62
N LEU A 367 -20.79 39.09 10.83
CA LEU A 367 -19.41 39.59 10.72
C LEU A 367 -19.32 40.98 10.04
N GLY A 368 -20.43 41.49 9.49
CA GLY A 368 -20.62 42.86 8.98
C GLY A 368 -20.36 43.06 7.47
N GLY A 369 -20.99 44.07 6.86
CA GLY A 369 -20.65 44.54 5.51
C GLY A 369 -21.69 44.29 4.39
N ASP A 370 -22.83 43.67 4.70
CA ASP A 370 -23.90 43.33 3.73
C ASP A 370 -23.36 42.69 2.44
N GLU A 371 -22.61 41.60 2.62
CA GLU A 371 -21.81 40.97 1.57
C GLU A 371 -22.02 39.45 1.49
N VAL A 372 -21.99 38.90 0.28
CA VAL A 372 -22.03 37.45 0.03
C VAL A 372 -20.59 36.94 -0.03
N ILE A 373 -20.24 36.07 0.93
CA ILE A 373 -18.87 35.53 1.05
C ILE A 373 -18.63 34.42 -0.01
N ASN A 374 -19.66 33.71 -0.45
CA ASN A 374 -19.55 32.70 -1.51
C ASN A 374 -20.88 32.44 -2.23
N ARG A 375 -20.85 32.26 -3.57
CA ARG A 375 -22.00 31.89 -4.40
C ARG A 375 -21.94 30.40 -4.77
N VAL A 376 -23.09 29.73 -4.79
CA VAL A 376 -23.24 28.31 -5.14
C VAL A 376 -23.07 28.02 -6.65
N ILE A 377 -22.92 29.02 -7.52
CA ILE A 377 -22.91 28.82 -8.97
C ILE A 377 -21.48 28.77 -9.52
N ASP A 378 -20.70 27.81 -9.05
CA ASP A 378 -19.39 27.46 -9.63
C ASP A 378 -19.46 26.19 -10.52
N ILE A 379 -20.67 25.69 -10.79
CA ILE A 379 -20.89 24.52 -11.62
C ILE A 379 -22.12 24.75 -12.50
N LYS A 380 -21.91 24.89 -13.81
CA LYS A 380 -22.97 24.73 -14.82
C LYS A 380 -22.78 23.36 -15.45
N GLU A 381 -23.78 22.50 -15.35
CA GLU A 381 -23.77 21.19 -16.00
C GLU A 381 -23.84 21.38 -17.52
N VAL A 382 -22.76 21.02 -18.23
CA VAL A 382 -22.72 20.99 -19.70
C VAL A 382 -22.30 19.59 -20.13
N GLY A 383 -23.24 18.64 -20.10
CA GLY A 383 -22.96 17.22 -20.32
C GLY A 383 -22.27 16.57 -19.12
N GLU A 384 -21.34 15.63 -19.34
CA GLU A 384 -20.64 14.85 -18.28
C GLU A 384 -19.42 15.56 -17.65
N LYS A 385 -19.29 16.89 -17.73
CA LYS A 385 -18.16 17.64 -17.15
C LYS A 385 -18.62 18.84 -16.32
N PHE A 386 -17.95 19.01 -15.18
CA PHE A 386 -18.02 20.20 -14.33
C PHE A 386 -16.87 21.16 -14.67
N GLU A 387 -17.17 22.35 -15.18
CA GLU A 387 -16.17 23.41 -15.43
C GLU A 387 -16.39 24.61 -14.48
N ARG A 388 -15.29 25.17 -13.97
CA ARG A 388 -15.27 26.41 -13.17
C ARG A 388 -15.60 27.59 -14.08
N VAL A 389 -16.61 28.38 -13.73
CA VAL A 389 -16.95 29.61 -14.44
C VAL A 389 -16.00 30.74 -14.00
N ASP A 390 -15.53 31.53 -14.97
CA ASP A 390 -14.63 32.65 -14.75
C ASP A 390 -15.33 33.76 -13.96
N LYS A 391 -14.68 34.27 -12.90
CA LYS A 391 -15.23 35.27 -11.96
C LYS A 391 -15.59 36.63 -12.61
N SER A 392 -15.19 36.86 -13.85
CA SER A 392 -15.34 38.13 -14.57
C SER A 392 -16.72 38.37 -15.22
N LEU A 393 -17.69 37.45 -15.05
CA LEU A 393 -18.99 37.52 -15.73
C LEU A 393 -20.13 38.16 -14.92
N PHE A 394 -19.92 38.49 -13.63
CA PHE A 394 -20.97 38.97 -12.74
C PHE A 394 -20.52 40.17 -11.90
N GLU A 395 -20.46 41.35 -12.52
CA GLU A 395 -20.33 42.62 -11.80
C GLU A 395 -21.73 43.20 -11.52
N GLY A 396 -22.30 42.91 -10.35
CA GLY A 396 -23.57 43.47 -9.89
C GLY A 396 -24.02 42.93 -8.52
N PRO A 397 -24.83 43.68 -7.75
CA PRO A 397 -25.37 43.20 -6.48
C PRO A 397 -26.31 42.01 -6.70
N ILE A 398 -26.31 41.07 -5.76
CA ILE A 398 -27.16 39.87 -5.76
C ILE A 398 -28.38 40.16 -4.88
N THR A 399 -29.57 40.12 -5.45
CA THR A 399 -30.82 40.22 -4.69
C THR A 399 -31.19 38.85 -4.11
N LEU A 400 -31.20 38.72 -2.78
CA LEU A 400 -31.54 37.50 -2.06
C LEU A 400 -32.78 37.71 -1.19
N GLY A 401 -33.75 36.79 -1.30
CA GLY A 401 -34.93 36.75 -0.45
C GLY A 401 -34.62 36.01 0.85
N LEU A 402 -34.51 36.72 1.96
CA LEU A 402 -34.26 36.16 3.28
C LEU A 402 -35.43 36.49 4.21
N ASN A 403 -36.13 35.44 4.68
CA ASN A 403 -37.22 35.54 5.65
C ASN A 403 -38.30 36.58 5.31
N GLY A 404 -38.66 36.71 4.02
CA GLY A 404 -39.69 37.63 3.53
C GLY A 404 -39.20 39.01 3.08
N ASN A 405 -37.92 39.35 3.33
CA ASN A 405 -37.29 40.60 2.88
C ASN A 405 -36.29 40.34 1.74
N TYR A 406 -36.09 41.33 0.86
CA TYR A 406 -35.12 41.26 -0.23
C TYR A 406 -33.92 42.16 0.06
N TYR A 407 -32.71 41.60 -0.03
CA TYR A 407 -31.45 42.31 0.21
C TYR A 407 -30.59 42.30 -1.05
N ASP A 408 -30.10 43.47 -1.46
CA ASP A 408 -29.12 43.62 -2.53
C ASP A 408 -27.71 43.54 -1.94
N LEU A 409 -27.05 42.40 -2.11
CA LEU A 409 -25.78 42.09 -1.43
C LEU A 409 -24.60 42.10 -2.41
N VAL A 410 -23.46 42.63 -1.96
CA VAL A 410 -22.24 42.70 -2.79
C VAL A 410 -21.39 41.43 -2.63
N LEU A 411 -20.80 40.91 -3.70
CA LEU A 411 -19.87 39.78 -3.63
C LEU A 411 -18.56 40.18 -2.95
N SER A 412 -18.17 39.43 -1.91
CA SER A 412 -16.88 39.60 -1.23
C SER A 412 -15.83 38.65 -1.78
N ASP A 413 -14.63 39.16 -2.04
CA ASP A 413 -13.45 38.33 -2.30
C ASP A 413 -12.73 37.89 -1.02
N LYS A 414 -13.14 38.41 0.15
CA LYS A 414 -12.50 38.13 1.43
C LYS A 414 -13.22 37.02 2.17
N ILE A 415 -12.56 35.87 2.33
CA ILE A 415 -13.07 34.78 3.14
C ILE A 415 -12.62 34.98 4.60
N PRO A 416 -13.56 35.09 5.57
CA PRO A 416 -13.21 35.21 6.98
C PRO A 416 -12.49 33.95 7.48
N PHE A 417 -11.67 34.13 8.52
CA PHE A 417 -10.93 33.02 9.12
C PHE A 417 -11.87 31.91 9.63
N GLY A 418 -11.59 30.67 9.25
CA GLY A 418 -12.37 29.49 9.63
C GLY A 418 -13.62 29.22 8.78
N PHE A 419 -13.86 30.04 7.74
CA PHE A 419 -14.98 29.85 6.83
C PHE A 419 -14.65 29.02 5.60
N ASN A 420 -13.38 28.75 5.28
CA ASN A 420 -12.97 27.97 4.11
C ASN A 420 -13.73 26.64 3.94
N ASP A 421 -13.95 25.91 5.04
CA ASP A 421 -14.68 24.62 5.03
C ASP A 421 -16.20 24.77 4.94
N LYS A 422 -16.73 25.97 5.22
CA LYS A 422 -18.16 26.30 5.11
C LYS A 422 -18.56 26.68 3.69
N LEU A 423 -17.60 26.91 2.80
CA LEU A 423 -17.80 27.29 1.39
C LEU A 423 -18.04 26.09 0.46
N LYS A 424 -18.63 24.99 0.95
CA LYS A 424 -18.90 23.79 0.13
C LYS A 424 -19.90 24.08 -0.99
N ALA A 425 -19.80 23.30 -2.07
CA ALA A 425 -20.78 23.31 -3.15
C ALA A 425 -22.20 23.10 -2.59
N GLY A 426 -23.12 24.03 -2.87
CA GLY A 426 -24.51 23.98 -2.39
C GLY A 426 -24.86 24.98 -1.29
N ASN A 427 -23.89 25.52 -0.55
CA ASN A 427 -24.13 26.39 0.60
C ASN A 427 -23.78 27.85 0.30
N LEU A 428 -24.76 28.75 0.43
CA LEU A 428 -24.56 30.19 0.32
C LEU A 428 -24.16 30.74 1.69
N VAL A 429 -23.10 31.54 1.76
CA VAL A 429 -22.71 32.22 3.01
C VAL A 429 -22.92 33.71 2.83
N VAL A 430 -23.83 34.27 3.62
CA VAL A 430 -24.22 35.68 3.59
C VAL A 430 -23.79 36.33 4.89
N ASN A 431 -23.18 37.49 4.79
CA ASN A 431 -22.73 38.25 5.92
C ASN A 431 -23.48 39.59 5.96
N LEU A 432 -24.25 39.82 7.01
CA LEU A 432 -25.09 41.01 7.18
C LEU A 432 -24.52 41.92 8.26
N ASP A 433 -24.87 43.19 8.19
CA ASP A 433 -24.73 44.08 9.35
C ASP A 433 -25.65 43.68 10.51
N GLU A 434 -25.37 44.19 11.71
CA GLU A 434 -26.09 43.82 12.94
C GLU A 434 -27.60 44.05 12.82
N LYS A 435 -28.01 45.15 12.18
CA LYS A 435 -29.41 45.53 12.03
C LYS A 435 -30.17 44.63 11.06
N ASN A 436 -29.56 44.30 9.91
CA ASN A 436 -30.18 43.42 8.92
C ASN A 436 -30.16 41.97 9.40
N PHE A 437 -29.13 41.56 10.14
CA PHE A 437 -29.06 40.25 10.76
C PHE A 437 -30.22 40.01 11.73
N ASP A 438 -30.46 40.95 12.66
CA ASP A 438 -31.56 40.85 13.65
C ASP A 438 -32.95 40.87 12.98
N ALA A 439 -33.07 41.43 11.77
CA ALA A 439 -34.32 41.44 11.00
C ALA A 439 -34.59 40.10 10.27
N VAL A 440 -33.56 39.26 10.11
CA VAL A 440 -33.61 38.02 9.31
C VAL A 440 -33.58 36.78 10.19
N CYS A 441 -32.77 36.77 11.25
CA CYS A 441 -32.57 35.64 12.15
C CYS A 441 -33.37 35.83 13.46
N GLU A 442 -34.32 34.94 13.75
CA GLU A 442 -35.01 34.90 15.07
C GLU A 442 -34.35 33.93 16.07
N VAL A 443 -33.55 32.97 15.58
CA VAL A 443 -32.81 32.00 16.41
C VAL A 443 -31.31 32.16 16.17
N ASP A 444 -30.64 32.80 17.13
CA ASP A 444 -29.21 33.08 17.06
C ASP A 444 -28.40 31.97 17.74
N SER A 445 -27.47 31.38 17.00
CA SER A 445 -26.38 30.63 17.60
C SER A 445 -25.15 31.51 17.70
N TYR A 446 -24.64 31.71 18.92
CA TYR A 446 -23.33 32.30 19.15
C TYR A 446 -22.27 31.26 18.77
N ASN A 447 -21.44 31.63 17.80
CA ASN A 447 -20.36 30.78 17.31
C ASN A 447 -19.03 31.44 17.57
N LEU A 448 -18.06 30.60 17.90
CA LEU A 448 -16.72 31.01 18.22
C LEU A 448 -15.72 30.06 17.57
N ILE A 449 -14.87 30.60 16.72
CA ILE A 449 -13.82 29.87 16.02
C ILE A 449 -12.47 30.39 16.48
N LEU A 450 -11.57 29.49 16.90
CA LEU A 450 -10.30 29.89 17.50
C LEU A 450 -9.13 28.94 17.24
N ASN A 451 -7.93 29.52 17.22
CA ASN A 451 -6.64 28.82 17.19
C ASN A 451 -5.91 28.94 18.52
N THR A 452 -5.44 27.82 19.03
CA THR A 452 -4.98 27.70 20.42
C THR A 452 -3.66 26.94 20.52
N GLU A 453 -2.81 27.42 21.41
CA GLU A 453 -1.53 26.75 21.68
C GLU A 453 -1.70 25.58 22.64
N SER A 454 -2.53 25.74 23.68
CA SER A 454 -2.80 24.74 24.69
C SER A 454 -3.95 23.80 24.28
N ASN A 455 -3.95 22.60 24.85
CA ASN A 455 -5.08 21.68 24.72
C ASN A 455 -6.18 22.14 25.68
N ILE A 456 -7.30 22.61 25.15
CA ILE A 456 -8.40 23.21 25.95
C ILE A 456 -9.57 22.22 26.10
N ASP A 457 -9.39 20.98 25.61
CA ASP A 457 -10.41 19.91 25.66
C ASP A 457 -10.97 19.72 27.09
N ASP A 458 -10.11 19.72 28.10
CA ASP A 458 -10.52 19.53 29.50
C ASP A 458 -11.27 20.74 30.09
N TYR A 459 -11.07 21.94 29.55
CA TYR A 459 -11.83 23.14 29.94
C TYR A 459 -13.22 23.20 29.27
N LEU A 460 -13.36 22.60 28.09
CA LEU A 460 -14.60 22.64 27.29
C LEU A 460 -15.57 21.48 27.62
N LYS A 461 -15.06 20.31 28.05
CA LYS A 461 -15.86 19.08 28.27
C LYS A 461 -17.02 19.24 29.26
N ASP A 462 -16.88 20.08 30.28
CA ASP A 462 -17.83 20.16 31.40
C ASP A 462 -18.84 21.32 31.25
N LYS A 463 -18.87 22.01 30.10
CA LYS A 463 -19.73 23.17 29.88
C LYS A 463 -20.96 22.83 29.03
N THR A 464 -21.99 23.67 29.11
CA THR A 464 -23.31 23.48 28.50
C THR A 464 -23.38 23.76 26.98
N PHE A 465 -22.26 24.11 26.35
CA PHE A 465 -22.20 24.43 24.92
C PHE A 465 -21.67 23.26 24.08
N SER A 466 -21.99 23.26 22.79
CA SER A 466 -21.44 22.31 21.83
C SER A 466 -20.08 22.79 21.36
N TYR A 467 -19.08 21.92 21.30
CA TYR A 467 -17.77 22.26 20.76
C TYR A 467 -17.23 21.14 19.86
N PHE A 468 -16.45 21.53 18.86
CA PHE A 468 -15.76 20.62 17.96
C PHE A 468 -14.26 20.95 17.97
N ASN A 469 -13.47 19.98 18.42
CA ASN A 469 -12.02 20.07 18.47
C ASN A 469 -11.40 19.55 17.17
N ALA A 470 -11.27 20.44 16.19
CA ALA A 470 -10.69 20.13 14.89
C ALA A 470 -9.20 19.75 14.98
N LYS A 471 -8.46 20.33 15.93
CA LYS A 471 -7.04 20.00 16.16
C LYS A 471 -6.88 18.54 16.58
N LYS A 472 -7.69 18.07 17.53
CA LYS A 472 -7.70 16.67 17.97
C LYS A 472 -8.18 15.73 16.88
N ALA A 473 -9.24 16.08 16.15
CA ALA A 473 -9.72 15.29 15.02
C ALA A 473 -8.64 15.12 13.91
N ARG A 474 -7.86 16.17 13.65
CA ARG A 474 -6.72 16.15 12.73
C ARG A 474 -5.58 15.26 13.26
N GLU A 475 -5.26 15.34 14.55
CA GLU A 475 -4.27 14.47 15.19
C GLU A 475 -4.65 13.00 15.07
N ILE A 476 -5.90 12.65 15.40
CA ILE A 476 -6.47 11.30 15.25
C ILE A 476 -6.33 10.81 13.80
N THR A 477 -6.72 11.64 12.83
CA THR A 477 -6.67 11.28 11.41
C THR A 477 -5.24 11.10 10.91
N ASN A 478 -4.33 12.00 11.30
CA ASN A 478 -2.92 11.90 10.96
C ASN A 478 -2.31 10.64 11.56
N ASN A 479 -2.64 10.31 12.80
CA ASN A 479 -2.16 9.10 13.46
C ASN A 479 -2.70 7.83 12.79
N LEU A 480 -3.94 7.84 12.30
CA LEU A 480 -4.51 6.78 11.47
C LEU A 480 -3.72 6.61 10.16
N ILE A 481 -3.50 7.71 9.43
CA ILE A 481 -2.72 7.71 8.18
C ILE A 481 -1.28 7.24 8.43
N LEU A 482 -0.65 7.69 9.51
CA LEU A 482 0.69 7.26 9.91
C LEU A 482 0.73 5.77 10.26
N GLY A 483 -0.29 5.25 10.95
CA GLY A 483 -0.41 3.82 11.26
C GLY A 483 -0.50 2.96 10.00
N ILE A 484 -1.35 3.36 9.06
CA ILE A 484 -1.47 2.67 7.76
C ILE A 484 -0.17 2.74 6.96
N ASN A 485 0.45 3.93 6.88
CA ASN A 485 1.74 4.12 6.20
C ASN A 485 2.83 3.23 6.81
N PHE A 486 2.89 3.15 8.14
CA PHE A 486 3.89 2.36 8.84
C PHE A 486 3.82 0.87 8.47
N VAL A 487 2.61 0.30 8.47
CA VAL A 487 2.38 -1.09 8.07
C VAL A 487 2.79 -1.34 6.62
N LEU A 488 2.32 -0.49 5.70
CA LEU A 488 2.54 -0.67 4.27
C LEU A 488 4.01 -0.44 3.86
N TYR A 489 4.67 0.56 4.43
CA TYR A 489 6.11 0.76 4.22
C TYR A 489 6.93 -0.37 4.84
N GLY A 490 6.53 -0.90 6.01
CA GLY A 490 7.16 -2.09 6.60
C GLY A 490 7.09 -3.32 5.69
N MET A 491 5.93 -3.58 5.07
CA MET A 491 5.78 -4.66 4.08
C MET A 491 6.59 -4.41 2.81
N THR A 492 6.64 -3.17 2.35
CA THR A 492 7.44 -2.76 1.18
C THR A 492 8.94 -2.95 1.43
N LEU A 493 9.40 -2.68 2.65
CA LEU A 493 10.78 -2.91 3.06
C LEU A 493 11.14 -4.39 3.05
N LEU A 494 10.25 -5.26 3.54
CA LEU A 494 10.44 -6.71 3.45
C LEU A 494 10.51 -7.20 2.00
N LEU A 495 9.59 -6.75 1.15
CA LEU A 495 9.63 -7.01 -0.29
C LEU A 495 10.99 -6.62 -0.87
N TRP A 496 11.44 -5.39 -0.60
CA TRP A 496 12.72 -4.89 -1.07
C TRP A 496 13.90 -5.78 -0.62
N MET A 497 13.94 -6.20 0.64
CA MET A 497 14.98 -7.11 1.14
C MET A 497 15.01 -8.45 0.39
N VAL A 498 13.84 -9.01 0.08
CA VAL A 498 13.72 -10.25 -0.71
C VAL A 498 14.33 -10.05 -2.10
N PHE A 499 14.02 -8.93 -2.77
CA PHE A 499 14.59 -8.62 -4.09
C PHE A 499 16.10 -8.39 -4.03
N LEU A 500 16.59 -7.64 -3.05
CA LEU A 500 18.01 -7.38 -2.87
C LEU A 500 18.81 -8.69 -2.78
N SER A 501 18.33 -9.65 -1.98
CA SER A 501 18.93 -10.99 -1.87
C SER A 501 19.02 -11.68 -3.24
N SER A 502 17.92 -11.64 -4.01
CA SER A 502 17.88 -12.26 -5.34
C SER A 502 18.84 -11.60 -6.34
N VAL A 503 18.93 -10.27 -6.34
CA VAL A 503 19.82 -9.50 -7.20
C VAL A 503 21.27 -9.79 -6.86
N ILE A 504 21.63 -9.81 -5.56
CA ILE A 504 22.97 -10.19 -5.10
C ILE A 504 23.33 -11.61 -5.58
N SER A 505 22.40 -12.56 -5.48
CA SER A 505 22.59 -13.95 -5.94
C SER A 505 22.96 -13.99 -7.43
N ILE A 506 22.14 -13.34 -8.26
CA ILE A 506 22.31 -13.36 -9.72
C ILE A 506 23.59 -12.63 -10.11
N LEU A 507 23.87 -11.48 -9.50
CA LEU A 507 25.08 -10.71 -9.76
C LEU A 507 26.33 -11.47 -9.33
N SER A 508 26.30 -12.19 -8.21
CA SER A 508 27.42 -13.03 -7.76
C SER A 508 27.75 -14.11 -8.79
N LEU A 509 26.74 -14.86 -9.25
CA LEU A 509 26.89 -15.83 -10.33
C LEU A 509 27.37 -15.17 -11.63
N SER A 510 26.88 -13.96 -11.93
CA SER A 510 27.33 -13.20 -13.10
C SER A 510 28.83 -12.84 -13.03
N MET A 511 29.35 -12.60 -11.83
CA MET A 511 30.75 -12.25 -11.65
C MET A 511 31.63 -13.48 -11.68
N ASP A 512 31.21 -14.58 -11.04
CA ASP A 512 32.00 -15.80 -10.92
C ASP A 512 32.35 -16.41 -12.29
N PHE A 513 31.42 -16.51 -13.26
CA PHE A 513 31.80 -17.00 -14.60
C PHE A 513 32.70 -16.03 -15.39
N ARG A 514 32.88 -14.77 -14.95
CA ARG A 514 33.70 -13.76 -15.65
C ARG A 514 35.08 -13.53 -15.02
N VAL A 515 35.37 -14.19 -13.91
CA VAL A 515 36.63 -14.05 -13.17
C VAL A 515 37.86 -14.32 -14.06
N LYS A 516 37.84 -15.40 -14.85
CA LYS A 516 38.94 -15.77 -15.77
C LYS A 516 39.12 -14.72 -16.87
N TYR A 517 38.03 -14.28 -17.50
CA TYR A 517 38.04 -13.24 -18.54
C TYR A 517 38.60 -11.90 -18.03
N PHE A 518 38.16 -11.44 -16.85
CA PHE A 518 38.69 -10.22 -16.26
C PHE A 518 40.15 -10.35 -15.83
N SER A 519 40.58 -11.55 -15.42
CA SER A 519 41.99 -11.81 -15.10
C SER A 519 42.88 -11.73 -16.34
N LEU A 520 42.40 -12.21 -17.50
CA LEU A 520 43.09 -12.07 -18.79
C LEU A 520 43.19 -10.61 -19.25
N LEU A 521 42.09 -9.86 -19.18
CA LEU A 521 42.12 -8.43 -19.47
C LEU A 521 43.08 -7.66 -18.54
N LYS A 522 43.16 -8.07 -17.27
CA LYS A 522 44.07 -7.46 -16.31
C LYS A 522 45.53 -7.78 -16.66
N SER A 523 45.83 -8.99 -17.12
CA SER A 523 47.18 -9.31 -17.64
C SER A 523 47.55 -8.54 -18.90
N LEU A 524 46.56 -8.10 -19.69
CA LEU A 524 46.74 -7.24 -20.86
C LEU A 524 46.84 -5.75 -20.51
N GLY A 525 46.85 -5.38 -19.23
CA GLY A 525 46.98 -3.99 -18.78
C GLY A 525 45.67 -3.18 -18.76
N PHE A 526 44.50 -3.81 -18.95
CA PHE A 526 43.22 -3.11 -18.83
C PHE A 526 42.94 -2.76 -17.36
N THR A 527 42.73 -1.47 -17.04
CA THR A 527 42.50 -0.99 -15.66
C THR A 527 41.09 -0.45 -15.42
N SER A 528 40.32 -0.16 -16.47
CA SER A 528 39.01 0.52 -16.38
C SER A 528 37.82 -0.43 -16.15
N PHE A 529 38.00 -1.52 -15.40
CA PHE A 529 36.95 -2.53 -15.15
C PHE A 529 35.71 -1.98 -14.48
N PHE A 530 35.87 -1.12 -13.48
CA PHE A 530 34.74 -0.55 -12.76
C PHE A 530 33.85 0.31 -13.66
N LYS A 531 34.44 0.99 -14.66
CA LYS A 531 33.67 1.74 -15.68
C LYS A 531 32.83 0.80 -16.55
N VAL A 532 33.39 -0.33 -16.98
CA VAL A 532 32.64 -1.36 -17.74
C VAL A 532 31.45 -1.88 -16.92
N LEU A 533 31.68 -2.24 -15.65
CA LEU A 533 30.61 -2.71 -14.75
C LEU A 533 29.55 -1.63 -14.49
N GLY A 534 29.95 -0.36 -14.43
CA GLY A 534 29.02 0.77 -14.30
C GLY A 534 28.10 0.92 -15.51
N TYR A 535 28.64 0.82 -16.73
CA TYR A 535 27.83 0.83 -17.96
C TYR A 535 26.93 -0.40 -18.08
N GLU A 536 27.39 -1.58 -17.64
CA GLU A 536 26.53 -2.77 -17.54
C GLU A 536 25.38 -2.54 -16.56
N ALA A 537 25.66 -2.01 -15.36
CA ALA A 537 24.65 -1.70 -14.36
C ALA A 537 23.57 -0.75 -14.90
N LEU A 538 24.00 0.30 -15.60
CA LEU A 538 23.11 1.28 -16.22
C LEU A 538 22.19 0.63 -17.26
N ASN A 539 22.75 -0.20 -18.15
CA ASN A 539 21.97 -0.90 -19.17
C ASN A 539 20.94 -1.86 -18.58
N ILE A 540 21.31 -2.57 -17.52
CA ILE A 540 20.41 -3.49 -16.82
C ILE A 540 19.27 -2.71 -16.17
N ALA A 541 19.58 -1.61 -15.46
CA ALA A 541 18.60 -0.76 -14.81
C ALA A 541 17.63 -0.12 -15.82
N LEU A 542 18.15 0.41 -16.93
CA LEU A 542 17.36 1.04 -18.00
C LEU A 542 16.36 0.06 -18.61
N ARG A 543 16.79 -1.16 -18.95
CA ARG A 543 15.88 -2.16 -19.55
C ARG A 543 14.82 -2.62 -18.56
N GLY A 544 15.20 -2.88 -17.30
CA GLY A 544 14.24 -3.24 -16.25
C GLY A 544 13.18 -2.15 -16.07
N PHE A 545 13.60 -0.89 -16.07
CA PHE A 545 12.72 0.27 -16.00
C PHE A 545 11.80 0.38 -17.22
N ILE A 546 12.33 0.35 -18.45
CA ILE A 546 11.55 0.45 -19.70
C ILE A 546 10.49 -0.66 -19.76
N TYR A 547 10.84 -1.88 -19.37
CA TYR A 547 9.87 -2.99 -19.33
C TYR A 547 8.81 -2.81 -18.24
N SER A 548 9.09 -2.06 -17.16
CA SER A 548 8.15 -1.87 -16.06
C SER A 548 7.07 -0.82 -16.34
N VAL A 549 7.40 0.25 -17.08
CA VAL A 549 6.51 1.39 -17.30
C VAL A 549 5.13 0.99 -17.85
N PRO A 550 4.99 0.13 -18.88
CA PRO A 550 3.68 -0.26 -19.39
C PRO A 550 2.82 -1.02 -18.36
N PHE A 551 3.47 -1.87 -17.55
CA PHE A 551 2.78 -2.63 -16.52
C PHE A 551 2.38 -1.75 -15.34
N ILE A 552 3.21 -0.77 -14.97
CA ILE A 552 2.87 0.22 -13.95
C ILE A 552 1.63 1.01 -14.37
N PHE A 553 1.59 1.48 -15.62
CA PHE A 553 0.43 2.20 -16.14
C PHE A 553 -0.85 1.35 -16.11
N LEU A 554 -0.76 0.07 -16.50
CA LEU A 554 -1.88 -0.87 -16.43
C LEU A 554 -2.37 -1.09 -14.99
N ALA A 555 -1.44 -1.29 -14.05
CA ALA A 555 -1.75 -1.47 -12.64
C ALA A 555 -2.37 -0.21 -12.02
N ASP A 556 -1.84 0.98 -12.35
CA ASP A 556 -2.38 2.25 -11.87
C ASP A 556 -3.77 2.53 -12.44
N ARG A 557 -4.02 2.14 -13.69
CA ARG A 557 -5.36 2.19 -14.30
C ARG A 557 -6.35 1.27 -13.58
N PHE A 558 -5.95 0.06 -13.23
CA PHE A 558 -6.77 -0.86 -12.44
C PHE A 558 -7.07 -0.29 -11.05
N LEU A 559 -6.08 0.29 -10.38
CA LEU A 559 -6.27 0.95 -9.08
C LEU A 559 -7.21 2.16 -9.19
N TYR A 560 -7.09 2.95 -10.25
CA TYR A 560 -8.00 4.05 -10.55
C TYR A 560 -9.45 3.55 -10.72
N GLU A 561 -9.68 2.50 -11.50
CA GLU A 561 -11.02 1.95 -11.70
C GLU A 561 -11.60 1.41 -10.38
N CYS A 562 -10.77 0.79 -9.54
CA CYS A 562 -11.21 0.38 -8.20
C CYS A 562 -11.57 1.59 -7.31
N ALA A 563 -10.81 2.68 -7.39
CA ALA A 563 -11.05 3.88 -6.59
C ALA A 563 -12.27 4.68 -7.08
N ALA A 564 -12.47 4.76 -8.40
CA ALA A 564 -13.59 5.46 -9.03
C ALA A 564 -14.96 4.84 -8.69
N LEU A 565 -15.00 3.57 -8.30
CA LEU A 565 -16.22 2.94 -7.75
C LEU A 565 -16.65 3.50 -6.39
N VAL A 566 -15.78 4.26 -5.71
CA VAL A 566 -16.01 4.79 -4.35
C VAL A 566 -16.01 6.31 -4.31
N PHE A 567 -15.22 6.98 -5.14
CA PHE A 567 -15.13 8.45 -5.13
C PHE A 567 -15.41 9.02 -6.53
N ASP A 568 -16.40 9.91 -6.60
CA ASP A 568 -16.89 10.50 -7.85
C ASP A 568 -15.84 11.39 -8.56
N ASP A 569 -14.94 12.02 -7.81
CA ASP A 569 -13.90 12.94 -8.32
C ASP A 569 -12.46 12.35 -8.31
N THR A 570 -12.32 11.03 -8.45
CA THR A 570 -10.98 10.44 -8.54
C THR A 570 -10.25 10.88 -9.82
N ARG A 571 -8.96 11.20 -9.67
CA ARG A 571 -8.03 11.39 -10.79
C ARG A 571 -7.06 10.22 -10.83
N LEU A 572 -6.56 9.88 -12.02
CA LEU A 572 -5.46 8.93 -12.17
C LEU A 572 -4.20 9.53 -11.54
N ILE A 573 -3.76 8.99 -10.41
CA ILE A 573 -2.56 9.44 -9.70
C ILE A 573 -1.38 8.58 -10.15
N LEU A 574 -0.47 9.15 -10.96
CA LEU A 574 0.80 8.54 -11.31
C LEU A 574 1.94 9.22 -10.55
N ASN A 575 2.59 8.48 -9.65
CA ASN A 575 3.70 8.99 -8.85
C ASN A 575 5.03 9.03 -9.64
N VAL A 576 5.17 9.99 -10.56
CA VAL A 576 6.36 10.14 -11.42
C VAL A 576 7.64 10.30 -10.60
N HIS A 577 7.59 10.99 -9.45
CA HIS A 577 8.73 11.13 -8.56
C HIS A 577 9.25 9.77 -8.05
N VAL A 578 8.35 8.88 -7.66
CA VAL A 578 8.69 7.54 -7.16
C VAL A 578 9.23 6.67 -8.29
N LEU A 579 8.67 6.81 -9.48
CA LEU A 579 9.17 6.14 -10.68
C LEU A 579 10.63 6.53 -10.99
N VAL A 580 10.97 7.82 -10.99
CA VAL A 580 12.35 8.29 -11.20
C VAL A 580 13.28 7.85 -10.05
N LEU A 581 12.83 7.99 -8.80
CA LEU A 581 13.61 7.56 -7.63
C LEU A 581 13.92 6.07 -7.64
N SER A 582 12.95 5.23 -8.03
CA SER A 582 13.13 3.78 -8.13
C SER A 582 14.20 3.40 -9.16
N PHE A 583 14.26 4.11 -10.30
CA PHE A 583 15.30 3.90 -11.31
C PHE A 583 16.69 4.25 -10.77
N ILE A 584 16.84 5.45 -10.21
CA ILE A 584 18.12 5.93 -9.65
C ILE A 584 18.60 4.97 -8.56
N PHE A 585 17.70 4.60 -7.66
CA PHE A 585 18.00 3.71 -6.55
C PHE A 585 18.41 2.31 -7.04
N ASN A 586 17.67 1.72 -7.99
CA ASN A 586 18.03 0.41 -8.54
C ASN A 586 19.40 0.45 -9.23
N PHE A 587 19.70 1.52 -9.98
CA PHE A 587 21.03 1.71 -10.56
C PHE A 587 22.13 1.78 -9.50
N LEU A 588 21.94 2.57 -8.45
CA LEU A 588 22.91 2.71 -7.36
C LEU A 588 23.12 1.40 -6.60
N VAL A 589 22.06 0.63 -6.34
CA VAL A 589 22.14 -0.69 -5.70
C VAL A 589 22.98 -1.66 -6.53
N ILE A 590 22.73 -1.75 -7.84
CA ILE A 590 23.49 -2.65 -8.73
C ILE A 590 24.96 -2.21 -8.80
N LEU A 591 25.20 -0.90 -8.94
CA LEU A 591 26.54 -0.33 -8.96
C LEU A 591 27.29 -0.61 -7.66
N PHE A 592 26.62 -0.47 -6.51
CA PHE A 592 27.18 -0.79 -5.20
C PHE A 592 27.55 -2.27 -5.10
N ILE A 593 26.65 -3.18 -5.51
CA ILE A 593 26.92 -4.62 -5.49
C ILE A 593 28.10 -4.96 -6.39
N PHE A 594 28.16 -4.41 -7.61
CA PHE A 594 29.33 -4.58 -8.47
C PHE A 594 30.61 -4.01 -7.86
N GLY A 595 30.54 -2.88 -7.15
CA GLY A 595 31.68 -2.31 -6.42
C GLY A 595 32.20 -3.22 -5.31
N VAL A 596 31.30 -3.78 -4.49
CA VAL A 596 31.66 -4.76 -3.46
C VAL A 596 32.32 -6.00 -4.08
N MET A 597 31.74 -6.51 -5.18
CA MET A 597 32.25 -7.68 -5.89
C MET A 597 33.59 -7.41 -6.59
N HIS A 598 33.76 -6.23 -7.19
CA HIS A 598 35.02 -5.78 -7.77
C HIS A 598 36.13 -5.75 -6.71
N LYS A 599 35.88 -5.12 -5.55
CA LYS A 599 36.85 -5.09 -4.44
C LYS A 599 37.23 -6.50 -3.97
N LYS A 600 36.27 -7.42 -3.91
CA LYS A 600 36.49 -8.83 -3.54
C LYS A 600 37.33 -9.58 -4.59
N PHE A 601 37.11 -9.33 -5.88
CA PHE A 601 37.91 -9.90 -6.98
C PHE A 601 39.37 -9.44 -6.92
N PHE A 602 39.61 -8.14 -6.71
CA PHE A 602 40.97 -7.58 -6.67
C PHE A 602 41.80 -7.99 -5.45
N LYS A 603 41.16 -8.48 -4.37
CA LYS A 603 41.86 -9.06 -3.22
C LYS A 603 42.45 -10.45 -3.49
N ARG A 604 42.00 -11.17 -4.53
CA ARG A 604 42.52 -12.50 -4.89
C ARG A 604 43.76 -12.39 -5.78
N SER A 605 44.72 -13.30 -5.63
CA SER A 605 45.93 -13.31 -6.46
C SER A 605 45.57 -13.67 -7.92
N LEU A 606 46.32 -13.15 -8.89
CA LEU A 606 46.06 -13.39 -10.31
C LEU A 606 46.08 -14.90 -10.63
N ALA A 607 47.03 -15.63 -10.06
CA ALA A 607 47.16 -17.08 -10.20
C ALA A 607 45.98 -17.85 -9.61
N SER A 608 45.38 -17.36 -8.51
CA SER A 608 44.18 -17.98 -7.92
C SER A 608 42.90 -17.73 -8.70
N ASN A 609 42.86 -16.68 -9.53
CA ASN A 609 41.70 -16.36 -10.37
C ASN A 609 41.78 -17.01 -11.77
N LEU A 610 42.97 -17.45 -12.18
CA LEU A 610 43.23 -18.14 -13.45
C LEU A 610 43.12 -19.67 -13.33
N ARG A 611 43.29 -20.22 -12.13
CA ARG A 611 42.97 -21.61 -11.76
C ARG A 611 41.47 -21.76 -11.51
#